data_AF-A0A0N4VR85-F1
#
_entry.id   AF-A0A0N4VR85-F1
#
_cell.length_a   1.000
_cell.length_b   1.000
_cell.length_c   1.000
_cell.angle_alpha   90.00
_cell.angle_beta   90.00
_cell.angle_gamma   90.00
#
_symmetry.space_group_name_H-M   'P 1'
#
loop_
_entity.id
_entity.type
_entity.pdbx_description
1 polymer ?
#
loop_
_entity_poly.entity_id
_entity_poly.type
_entity_poly.pdbx_seq_one_letter_code
_entity_poly.pdbx_strand_id
1 'polypeptide(L)'
;MTKCDYFPNLTLHTEEKQMKELPIILQLFETCPSGWMPKCLYSGQYGTVKLPQSMDIQLYLQGKKKFSVSRKETPSEKKFVRLIDSRVPKEGEKKHKLGVCVFPVVLMAEWTILARFFEGWIEHGATKFYLPIQSISREFDGMLRMYERDPSIDIERIDWSILPYDGTSFEEDPNAQVMRAEVR
;
A
#
# COMPACT_ATOMS: atom_id res chain seq x y z
N MET A 1 5.65 -6.33 -7.14
CA MET A 1 5.60 -5.25 -8.14
C MET A 1 5.53 -5.87 -9.52
N THR A 2 4.61 -5.44 -10.37
CA THR A 2 4.47 -5.91 -11.76
C THR A 2 5.17 -4.93 -12.70
N LYS A 3 5.75 -5.44 -13.79
CA LYS A 3 6.30 -4.55 -14.82
C LYS A 3 5.21 -3.59 -15.31
N CYS A 4 5.54 -2.32 -15.57
CA CYS A 4 4.57 -1.30 -16.05
C CYS A 4 3.70 -1.82 -17.21
N ASP A 5 4.30 -2.60 -18.11
CA ASP A 5 3.64 -3.11 -19.32
C ASP A 5 2.94 -4.48 -19.14
N TYR A 6 3.08 -5.11 -17.97
CA TYR A 6 2.50 -6.43 -17.72
C TYR A 6 1.16 -6.33 -17.01
N PHE A 7 0.08 -6.70 -17.72
CA PHE A 7 -1.28 -6.74 -17.19
C PHE A 7 -1.77 -8.19 -17.13
N PRO A 8 -1.77 -8.84 -15.95
CA PRO A 8 -2.27 -10.20 -15.84
C PRO A 8 -3.78 -10.24 -16.09
N ASN A 9 -4.25 -11.28 -16.77
CA ASN A 9 -5.69 -11.48 -16.97
C ASN A 9 -6.30 -11.99 -15.66
N LEU A 10 -6.86 -11.09 -14.88
CA LEU A 10 -7.52 -11.43 -13.62
C LEU A 10 -9.02 -11.55 -13.80
N THR A 11 -9.60 -12.50 -13.06
CA THR A 11 -11.03 -12.78 -13.08
C THR A 11 -11.56 -12.82 -11.66
N LEU A 12 -12.65 -12.11 -11.43
CA LEU A 12 -13.43 -12.15 -10.20
C LEU A 12 -14.51 -13.22 -10.33
N HIS A 13 -14.52 -14.13 -9.37
CA HIS A 13 -15.49 -15.22 -9.25
C HIS A 13 -16.47 -14.91 -8.13
N THR A 14 -17.72 -15.31 -8.36
CA THR A 14 -18.85 -15.11 -7.43
C THR A 14 -19.44 -16.46 -7.03
N GLU A 15 -19.89 -16.58 -5.78
CA GLU A 15 -20.57 -17.78 -5.26
C GLU A 15 -22.05 -17.91 -5.71
N GLU A 16 -22.42 -17.36 -6.87
CA GLU A 16 -23.77 -17.51 -7.42
C GLU A 16 -23.93 -18.84 -8.17
N LYS A 17 -25.15 -19.40 -8.20
CA LYS A 17 -25.47 -20.72 -8.80
C LYS A 17 -25.07 -20.82 -10.28
N GLN A 18 -24.92 -19.70 -10.97
CA GLN A 18 -24.14 -19.59 -12.20
C GLN A 18 -22.87 -18.81 -11.83
N MET A 19 -21.73 -19.48 -11.75
CA MET A 19 -20.45 -18.80 -11.53
C MET A 19 -20.19 -17.84 -12.70
N LYS A 20 -20.61 -16.59 -12.54
CA LYS A 20 -20.28 -15.54 -13.50
C LYS A 20 -18.84 -15.12 -13.20
N GLU A 21 -17.97 -15.48 -14.13
CA GLU A 21 -16.62 -14.96 -14.23
C GLU A 21 -16.70 -13.51 -14.71
N LEU A 22 -16.29 -12.57 -13.87
CA LEU A 22 -16.27 -11.14 -14.20
C LEU A 22 -14.82 -10.73 -14.47
N PRO A 23 -14.49 -10.24 -15.68
CA PRO A 23 -13.14 -9.81 -15.98
C PRO A 23 -12.78 -8.57 -15.15
N ILE A 24 -11.58 -8.57 -14.58
CA ILE A 24 -11.04 -7.41 -13.86
C ILE A 24 -10.29 -6.55 -14.86
N ILE A 25 -10.72 -5.29 -14.98
CA ILE A 25 -10.05 -4.29 -15.82
C ILE A 25 -8.96 -3.66 -14.97
N LEU A 26 -7.71 -3.98 -15.31
CA LEU A 26 -6.53 -3.44 -14.64
C LEU A 26 -6.11 -2.10 -15.24
N GLN A 27 -5.71 -1.18 -14.37
CA GLN A 27 -5.21 0.14 -14.71
C GLN A 27 -3.98 0.45 -13.87
N LEU A 28 -3.08 1.28 -14.39
CA LEU A 28 -1.95 1.79 -13.62
C LEU A 28 -2.45 2.75 -12.55
N PHE A 29 -1.91 2.60 -11.34
CA PHE A 29 -2.15 3.52 -10.24
C PHE A 29 -1.57 4.91 -10.55
N GLU A 30 -0.37 4.94 -11.13
CA GLU A 30 0.29 6.15 -11.64
C GLU A 30 0.83 5.90 -13.05
N THR A 31 0.74 6.92 -13.90
CA THR A 31 1.35 6.88 -15.25
C THR A 31 2.86 6.77 -15.11
N CYS A 32 3.49 5.82 -15.80
CA CYS A 32 4.94 5.70 -15.80
C CYS A 32 5.55 7.01 -16.35
N PRO A 33 6.61 7.57 -15.71
CA PRO A 33 7.04 8.94 -15.93
C PRO A 33 7.61 9.16 -17.33
N SER A 34 7.65 10.43 -17.76
CA SER A 34 8.11 10.86 -19.09
C SER A 34 9.60 10.59 -19.30
N GLY A 35 10.05 10.58 -20.56
CA GLY A 35 11.38 10.08 -20.98
C GLY A 35 12.63 10.77 -20.39
N TRP A 36 12.48 11.78 -19.54
CA TRP A 36 13.57 12.44 -18.80
C TRP A 36 13.80 11.85 -17.39
N MET A 37 12.84 11.09 -16.87
CA MET A 37 13.00 10.30 -15.65
C MET A 37 13.40 8.87 -16.00
N PRO A 38 14.16 8.16 -15.13
CA PRO A 38 14.43 6.74 -15.29
C PRO A 38 13.12 5.99 -15.59
N LYS A 39 13.17 5.06 -16.56
CA LYS A 39 11.99 4.25 -16.91
C LYS A 39 11.52 3.55 -15.64
N CYS A 40 10.34 3.92 -15.15
CA CYS A 40 9.74 3.19 -14.05
C CYS A 40 9.36 1.82 -14.61
N LEU A 41 10.17 0.81 -14.31
CA LEU A 41 9.95 -0.53 -14.83
C LEU A 41 8.78 -1.20 -14.13
N TYR A 42 8.40 -0.70 -12.95
CA TYR A 42 7.42 -1.31 -12.08
C TYR A 42 6.42 -0.27 -11.57
N SER A 43 5.13 -0.57 -11.67
CA SER A 43 4.07 0.31 -11.15
C SER A 43 3.01 -0.50 -10.42
N GLY A 44 2.34 0.16 -9.48
CA GLY A 44 1.14 -0.37 -8.85
C GLY A 44 0.00 -0.44 -9.87
N GLN A 45 -0.79 -1.50 -9.80
CA GLN A 45 -2.00 -1.63 -10.60
C GLN A 45 -3.20 -1.76 -9.67
N TYR A 46 -4.32 -1.18 -10.08
CA TYR A 46 -5.61 -1.43 -9.45
C TYR A 46 -6.58 -2.02 -10.45
N GLY A 47 -7.48 -2.86 -9.96
CA GLY A 47 -8.47 -3.55 -10.76
C GLY A 47 -9.87 -3.03 -10.49
N THR A 48 -10.63 -2.79 -11.56
CA THR A 48 -12.05 -2.43 -11.47
C THR A 48 -12.91 -3.53 -12.07
N VAL A 49 -14.03 -3.80 -11.41
CA VAL A 49 -15.05 -4.75 -11.88
C VAL A 49 -16.41 -4.09 -11.77
N LYS A 50 -17.21 -4.19 -12.85
CA LYS A 50 -18.62 -3.82 -12.81
C LYS A 50 -19.44 -5.02 -12.37
N LEU A 51 -20.05 -4.93 -11.20
CA LEU A 51 -20.94 -5.97 -10.69
C LEU A 51 -22.30 -5.90 -11.39
N PRO A 52 -22.96 -7.03 -11.68
CA PRO A 52 -24.32 -7.05 -12.21
C PRO A 52 -25.31 -6.39 -11.25
N GLN A 53 -26.26 -5.60 -11.77
CA GLN A 53 -27.29 -4.94 -10.94
C GLN A 53 -28.21 -5.94 -10.22
N SER A 54 -28.35 -7.16 -10.75
CA SER A 54 -29.17 -8.23 -10.17
C SER A 54 -28.54 -8.90 -8.95
N MET A 55 -27.26 -8.60 -8.65
CA MET A 55 -26.52 -9.25 -7.57
C MET A 55 -26.91 -8.65 -6.22
N ASP A 56 -27.20 -9.51 -5.25
CA ASP A 56 -27.43 -9.07 -3.87
C ASP A 56 -26.09 -8.82 -3.17
N ILE A 57 -25.60 -7.57 -3.30
CA ILE A 57 -24.33 -7.10 -2.72
C ILE A 57 -24.33 -7.19 -1.18
N GLN A 58 -25.49 -7.14 -0.53
CA GLN A 58 -25.57 -7.16 0.94
C GLN A 58 -25.04 -8.47 1.52
N LEU A 59 -25.26 -9.59 0.83
CA LEU A 59 -24.72 -10.89 1.25
C LEU A 59 -23.19 -10.92 1.25
N TYR A 60 -22.55 -10.19 0.33
CA TYR A 60 -21.10 -10.09 0.26
C TYR A 60 -20.53 -9.12 1.30
N LEU A 61 -21.21 -7.99 1.52
CA LEU A 61 -20.82 -7.02 2.56
C LEU A 61 -20.90 -7.62 3.97
N GLN A 62 -21.93 -8.42 4.24
CA GLN A 62 -22.10 -9.14 5.51
C GLN A 62 -21.15 -10.34 5.65
N GLY A 63 -20.33 -10.64 4.64
CA GLY A 63 -19.41 -11.78 4.63
C GLY A 63 -20.09 -13.15 4.55
N LYS A 64 -21.40 -13.20 4.26
CA LYS A 64 -22.16 -14.45 4.03
C LYS A 64 -21.79 -15.09 2.70
N LYS A 65 -21.39 -14.28 1.72
CA LYS A 65 -20.78 -14.71 0.46
C LYS A 65 -19.41 -14.08 0.29
N LYS A 66 -18.54 -14.73 -0.47
CA LYS A 66 -17.19 -14.23 -0.74
C LYS A 66 -16.94 -14.07 -2.24
N PHE A 67 -16.09 -13.11 -2.55
CA PHE A 67 -15.46 -13.04 -3.86
C PHE A 67 -14.16 -13.83 -3.82
N SER A 68 -13.79 -14.41 -4.97
CA SER A 68 -12.42 -14.91 -5.16
C SER A 68 -11.85 -14.41 -6.47
N VAL A 69 -10.56 -14.12 -6.49
CA VAL A 69 -9.83 -13.70 -7.68
C VAL A 69 -8.90 -14.83 -8.09
N SER A 70 -8.82 -15.09 -9.39
CA SER A 70 -7.79 -15.96 -9.97
C SER A 70 -7.19 -15.30 -11.21
N ARG A 71 -6.02 -15.82 -11.59
CA ARG A 71 -5.49 -15.59 -12.94
C ARG A 71 -6.24 -16.49 -13.92
N LYS A 72 -6.39 -16.03 -15.16
CA LYS A 72 -6.97 -16.85 -16.23
C LYS A 72 -6.07 -18.03 -16.58
N GLU A 73 -4.76 -17.84 -16.44
CA GLU A 73 -3.73 -18.85 -16.72
C GLU A 73 -3.67 -19.93 -15.63
N THR A 74 -3.97 -19.58 -14.38
CA THR A 74 -4.01 -20.50 -13.23
C THR A 74 -5.35 -20.42 -12.48
N PRO A 75 -6.46 -20.88 -13.08
CA PRO A 75 -7.81 -20.74 -12.51
C PRO A 75 -8.04 -21.54 -11.22
N SER A 76 -7.19 -22.54 -10.94
CA SER A 76 -7.19 -23.32 -9.70
C SER A 76 -6.66 -22.54 -8.50
N GLU A 77 -5.83 -21.53 -8.71
CA GLU A 77 -5.19 -20.74 -7.65
C GLU A 77 -6.07 -19.54 -7.26
N LYS A 78 -7.18 -19.82 -6.59
CA LYS A 78 -8.13 -18.78 -6.15
C LYS A 78 -7.68 -18.13 -4.84
N LYS A 79 -7.76 -16.79 -4.79
CA LYS A 79 -7.55 -15.99 -3.57
C LYS A 79 -8.84 -15.30 -3.17
N PHE A 80 -9.29 -15.49 -1.93
CA PHE A 80 -10.51 -14.85 -1.44
C PHE A 80 -10.29 -13.35 -1.18
N VAL A 81 -11.25 -12.53 -1.59
CA VAL A 81 -11.22 -11.09 -1.41
C VAL A 81 -12.46 -10.66 -0.63
N ARG A 82 -12.26 -9.86 0.41
CA ARG A 82 -13.33 -9.29 1.22
C ARG A 82 -13.85 -8.01 0.56
N LEU A 83 -15.17 -7.91 0.39
CA LEU A 83 -15.80 -6.66 0.00
C LEU A 83 -15.86 -5.73 1.21
N ILE A 84 -15.44 -4.47 1.01
CA ILE A 84 -15.45 -3.43 2.04
C ILE A 84 -16.22 -2.24 1.47
N ASP A 85 -17.26 -1.79 2.17
CA ASP A 85 -17.91 -0.51 1.84
C ASP A 85 -17.09 0.63 2.44
N SER A 86 -16.45 1.42 1.59
CA SER A 86 -15.62 2.56 2.02
C SER A 86 -16.43 3.73 2.57
N ARG A 87 -17.75 3.76 2.32
CA ARG A 87 -18.66 4.83 2.77
C ARG A 87 -19.14 4.61 4.19
N VAL A 88 -19.23 3.35 4.60
CA VAL A 88 -19.66 2.96 5.95
C VAL A 88 -18.42 3.03 6.85
N PRO A 89 -18.42 3.91 7.87
CA PRO A 89 -17.39 3.85 8.89
C PRO A 89 -17.39 2.45 9.50
N LYS A 90 -16.24 1.79 9.59
CA LYS A 90 -16.13 0.53 10.35
C LYS A 90 -16.69 0.77 11.74
N GLU A 91 -17.53 -0.14 12.25
CA GLU A 91 -18.05 -0.05 13.61
C GLU A 91 -16.90 0.11 14.61
N GLY A 92 -16.96 1.20 15.39
CA GLY A 92 -15.87 1.68 16.23
C GLY A 92 -15.66 3.19 16.02
N GLU A 93 -15.28 3.91 17.08
CA GLU A 93 -14.80 5.28 16.91
C GLU A 93 -13.58 5.24 15.97
N LYS A 94 -13.55 6.10 14.95
CA LYS A 94 -12.32 6.32 14.18
C LYS A 94 -11.27 6.84 15.16
N LYS A 95 -10.43 5.93 15.67
CA LYS A 95 -9.37 6.23 16.64
C LYS A 95 -8.49 7.39 16.18
N HIS A 96 -8.32 7.53 14.86
CA HIS A 96 -7.48 8.54 14.25
C HIS A 96 -8.26 9.42 13.28
N LYS A 97 -8.09 10.74 13.40
CA LYS A 97 -8.72 11.74 12.51
C LYS A 97 -7.87 12.03 11.28
N LEU A 98 -6.56 12.15 11.48
CA LEU A 98 -5.56 12.35 10.44
C LEU A 98 -4.40 11.39 10.67
N GLY A 99 -4.02 10.69 9.60
CA GLY A 99 -2.85 9.82 9.54
C GLY A 99 -1.83 10.38 8.56
N VAL A 100 -0.55 10.34 8.92
CA VAL A 100 0.56 10.83 8.10
C VAL A 100 1.48 9.67 7.75
N CYS A 101 1.82 9.54 6.47
CA CYS A 101 2.78 8.54 6.00
C CYS A 101 4.06 9.25 5.56
N VAL A 102 5.19 8.87 6.16
CA VAL A 102 6.50 9.38 5.75
C VAL A 102 6.90 8.67 4.46
N PHE A 103 7.52 9.40 3.53
CA PHE A 103 8.13 8.77 2.36
C PHE A 103 9.21 7.77 2.84
N PRO A 104 9.36 6.61 2.19
CA PRO A 104 10.36 5.63 2.60
C PRO A 104 11.76 6.24 2.46
N VAL A 105 12.49 6.32 3.57
CA VAL A 105 13.87 6.81 3.63
C VAL A 105 14.78 5.64 3.95
N VAL A 106 15.85 5.48 3.14
CA VAL A 106 16.79 4.36 3.31
C VAL A 106 17.54 4.46 4.65
N LEU A 107 17.91 5.67 5.07
CA LEU A 107 18.54 5.93 6.36
C LEU A 107 17.87 7.10 7.09
N MET A 108 17.34 6.83 8.27
CA MET A 108 16.86 7.84 9.21
C MET A 108 17.93 8.11 10.28
N ALA A 109 18.75 9.14 10.06
CA ALA A 109 19.85 9.49 10.97
C ALA A 109 19.69 10.87 11.63
N GLU A 110 19.07 11.83 10.95
CA GLU A 110 18.93 13.21 11.44
C GLU A 110 17.72 13.34 12.38
N TRP A 111 17.98 13.25 13.67
CA TRP A 111 16.94 13.27 14.70
C TRP A 111 16.31 14.66 14.92
N THR A 112 16.99 15.75 14.55
CA THR A 112 16.43 17.10 14.74
C THR A 112 15.26 17.37 13.80
N ILE A 113 15.29 16.79 12.60
CA ILE A 113 14.19 16.86 11.63
C ILE A 113 12.98 16.07 12.14
N LEU A 114 13.20 14.99 12.89
CA LEU A 114 12.14 14.15 13.44
C LEU A 114 11.19 14.95 14.33
N ALA A 115 11.76 15.72 15.27
CA ALA A 115 10.97 16.54 16.18
C ALA A 115 10.13 17.55 15.40
N ARG A 116 10.76 18.30 14.48
CA ARG A 116 10.04 19.28 13.65
C ARG A 116 8.91 18.64 12.83
N PHE A 117 9.13 17.45 12.30
CA PHE A 117 8.14 16.71 11.54
C PHE A 117 6.94 16.30 12.41
N PHE A 118 7.18 15.67 13.56
CA PHE A 118 6.10 15.24 14.45
C PHE A 118 5.32 16.42 15.01
N GLU A 119 5.99 17.40 15.62
CA GLU A 119 5.31 18.56 16.23
C GLU A 119 4.44 19.30 15.20
N GLY A 120 4.95 19.51 13.98
CA GLY A 120 4.18 20.19 12.93
C GLY A 120 2.89 19.45 12.56
N TRP A 121 2.92 18.12 12.45
CA TRP A 121 1.74 17.33 12.11
C TRP A 121 0.80 17.14 13.30
N ILE A 122 1.32 17.04 14.51
CA ILE A 122 0.53 16.97 15.75
C ILE A 122 -0.31 18.24 15.90
N GLU A 123 0.27 19.42 15.70
CA GLU A 123 -0.43 20.71 15.69
C GLU A 123 -1.55 20.77 14.63
N HIS A 124 -1.39 20.05 13.50
CA HIS A 124 -2.42 19.91 12.48
C HIS A 124 -3.44 18.78 12.75
N GLY A 125 -3.40 18.15 13.93
CA GLY A 125 -4.36 17.14 14.36
C GLY A 125 -4.06 15.72 13.89
N ALA A 126 -2.82 15.45 13.45
CA ALA A 126 -2.38 14.09 13.16
C ALA A 126 -2.29 13.27 14.45
N THR A 127 -2.80 12.04 14.39
CA THR A 127 -2.86 11.11 15.55
C THR A 127 -2.34 9.72 15.19
N LYS A 128 -2.01 9.49 13.92
CA LYS A 128 -1.42 8.24 13.43
C LYS A 128 -0.26 8.56 12.51
N PHE A 129 0.86 7.89 12.69
CA PHE A 129 2.03 8.03 11.85
C PHE A 129 2.49 6.67 11.33
N TYR A 130 2.80 6.61 10.05
CA TYR A 130 3.38 5.44 9.41
C TYR A 130 4.80 5.76 8.99
N LEU A 131 5.76 5.02 9.56
CA LEU A 131 7.18 5.19 9.28
C LEU A 131 7.72 3.90 8.64
N PRO A 132 7.89 3.88 7.31
CA PRO A 132 8.67 2.84 6.65
C PRO A 132 10.14 2.97 7.07
N ILE A 133 10.67 1.96 7.76
CA ILE A 133 12.03 1.93 8.29
C ILE A 133 12.82 0.82 7.60
N GLN A 134 13.87 1.22 6.88
CA GLN A 134 14.89 0.29 6.39
C GLN A 134 16.12 0.27 7.32
N SER A 135 16.62 1.45 7.72
CA SER A 135 17.74 1.60 8.66
C SER A 135 17.63 2.91 9.44
N ILE A 136 18.06 2.90 10.70
CA ILE A 136 17.86 4.00 11.66
C ILE A 136 19.10 4.16 12.57
N SER A 137 19.49 5.40 12.88
CA SER A 137 20.55 5.67 13.86
C SER A 137 20.05 5.44 15.29
N ARG A 138 20.97 5.30 16.25
CA ARG A 138 20.60 5.12 17.67
C ARG A 138 19.94 6.36 18.24
N GLU A 139 20.41 7.52 17.82
CA GLU A 139 19.91 8.84 18.23
C GLU A 139 18.48 9.05 17.72
N PHE A 140 18.24 8.72 16.45
CA PHE A 140 16.91 8.79 15.86
C PHE A 140 15.96 7.78 16.50
N ASP A 141 16.38 6.53 16.71
CA ASP A 141 15.57 5.51 17.40
C ASP A 141 15.23 5.96 18.84
N GLY A 142 16.20 6.56 19.53
CA GLY A 142 16.01 7.12 20.87
C GLY A 142 14.91 8.20 20.90
N MET A 143 14.97 9.16 19.97
CA MET A 143 13.96 10.21 19.84
C MET A 143 12.60 9.66 19.42
N LEU A 144 12.55 8.74 18.46
CA LEU A 144 11.31 8.09 18.01
C LEU A 144 10.60 7.39 19.17
N ARG A 145 11.34 6.69 20.03
CA ARG A 145 10.79 6.04 21.23
C ARG A 145 10.18 7.00 22.24
N MET A 146 10.59 8.28 22.26
CA MET A 146 9.95 9.28 23.11
C MET A 146 8.54 9.58 22.60
N TYR A 147 8.39 9.78 21.29
CA TYR A 147 7.09 9.97 20.66
C TYR A 147 6.19 8.73 20.73
N GLU A 148 6.75 7.53 20.63
CA GLU A 148 5.98 6.28 20.75
C GLU A 148 5.37 6.07 22.14
N ARG A 149 5.88 6.76 23.16
CA ARG A 149 5.34 6.71 24.53
C ARG A 149 4.23 7.73 24.75
N ASP A 150 4.02 8.67 23.84
CA ASP A 150 2.94 9.64 23.93
C ASP A 150 1.60 8.94 23.63
N PRO A 151 0.65 8.90 24.59
CA PRO A 151 -0.62 8.23 24.40
C PRO A 151 -1.58 8.95 23.43
N SER A 152 -1.29 10.21 23.06
CA SER A 152 -2.12 11.01 22.16
C SER A 152 -1.93 10.66 20.68
N ILE A 153 -0.81 10.01 20.34
CA ILE A 153 -0.47 9.60 18.98
C ILE A 153 -0.20 8.10 18.92
N ASP A 154 -0.34 7.53 17.73
CA ASP A 154 -0.04 6.14 17.44
C ASP A 154 1.00 6.12 16.32
N ILE A 155 2.12 5.44 16.56
CA ILE A 155 3.23 5.35 15.61
C ILE A 155 3.39 3.89 15.20
N GLU A 156 3.33 3.66 13.89
CA GLU A 156 3.53 2.35 13.28
C GLU A 156 4.84 2.33 12.50
N ARG A 157 5.81 1.57 13.02
CA ARG A 157 7.03 1.24 12.30
C ARG A 157 6.72 0.13 11.30
N ILE A 158 6.84 0.43 10.02
CA ILE A 158 6.68 -0.53 8.94
C ILE A 158 8.08 -1.00 8.55
N ASP A 159 8.37 -2.28 8.70
CA ASP A 159 9.61 -2.86 8.17
C ASP A 159 9.61 -2.72 6.64
N TRP A 160 10.49 -1.84 6.14
CA TRP A 160 10.64 -1.60 4.72
C TRP A 160 11.91 -2.29 4.22
N SER A 161 11.75 -3.56 3.89
CA SER A 161 12.83 -4.40 3.39
C SER A 161 13.22 -4.05 1.94
N ILE A 162 14.46 -4.39 1.60
CA ILE A 162 14.97 -4.42 0.22
C ILE A 162 14.02 -5.28 -0.62
N LEU A 163 13.55 -4.73 -1.73
CA LEU A 163 12.69 -5.42 -2.68
C LEU A 163 13.49 -6.58 -3.32
N PRO A 164 12.84 -7.71 -3.66
CA PRO A 164 13.51 -8.84 -4.30
C PRO A 164 14.32 -8.39 -5.52
N TYR A 165 15.59 -8.78 -5.56
CA TYR A 165 16.53 -8.48 -6.63
C TYR A 165 17.07 -9.80 -7.21
N ASP A 166 17.02 -9.92 -8.53
CA ASP A 166 17.35 -11.11 -9.31
C ASP A 166 18.68 -10.99 -10.06
N GLY A 167 19.53 -10.01 -9.71
CA GLY A 167 20.80 -9.78 -10.40
C GLY A 167 20.68 -8.93 -11.67
N THR A 168 19.57 -8.20 -11.83
CA THR A 168 19.29 -7.29 -12.94
C THR A 168 20.20 -6.06 -12.96
N SER A 169 20.25 -5.29 -14.05
CA SER A 169 21.17 -4.14 -14.11
C SER A 169 20.83 -3.07 -13.05
N PHE A 170 21.76 -2.17 -12.74
CA PHE A 170 21.54 -1.11 -11.75
C PHE A 170 20.32 -0.23 -12.10
N GLU A 171 20.05 -0.01 -13.38
CA GLU A 171 18.89 0.72 -13.87
C GLU A 171 17.58 -0.04 -13.63
N GLU A 172 17.65 -1.37 -13.58
CA GLU A 172 16.50 -2.26 -13.38
C GLU A 172 16.31 -2.71 -11.92
N ASP A 173 17.32 -2.50 -11.06
CA ASP A 173 17.26 -2.79 -9.63
C ASP A 173 16.25 -1.84 -8.95
N PRO A 174 15.12 -2.36 -8.44
CA PRO A 174 14.12 -1.53 -7.76
C PRO A 174 14.68 -0.86 -6.48
N ASN A 175 15.76 -1.38 -5.91
CA ASN A 175 16.43 -0.84 -4.72
C ASN A 175 17.44 0.27 -5.03
N ALA A 176 17.88 0.37 -6.29
CA ALA A 176 18.71 1.48 -6.77
C ALA A 176 17.88 2.75 -7.03
N GLN A 177 16.56 2.60 -7.21
CA GLN A 177 15.61 3.68 -7.51
C GLN A 177 14.92 4.24 -6.24
N VAL A 178 15.18 3.68 -5.06
CA VAL A 178 14.66 4.23 -3.79
C VAL A 178 15.47 5.47 -3.42
N MET A 179 14.80 6.57 -3.06
CA MET A 179 15.45 7.79 -2.58
C MET A 179 16.28 7.49 -1.32
N ARG A 180 17.61 7.42 -1.48
CA ARG A 180 18.52 7.06 -0.39
C ARG A 180 18.68 8.14 0.67
N ALA A 181 18.32 9.39 0.33
CA ALA A 181 18.55 10.58 1.15
C ALA A 181 20.00 10.71 1.67
N GLU A 182 20.94 9.96 1.08
CA GLU A 182 22.37 10.15 1.26
C GLU A 182 22.70 11.50 0.62
N VAL A 183 22.93 12.50 1.47
CA VAL A 183 23.48 13.78 1.04
C VAL A 183 24.84 13.46 0.41
N ARG A 184 24.97 13.75 -0.88
CA ARG A 184 26.23 13.59 -1.62
C ARG A 184 27.14 14.78 -1.38
#